data_AF-A0A2N2BVU8-F1
#
_entry.id   AF-A0A2N2BVU8-F1
#
_cell.length_a   1.000
_cell.length_b   1.000
_cell.length_c   1.000
_cell.angle_alpha   90.00
_cell.angle_beta   90.00
_cell.angle_gamma   90.00
#
_symmetry.space_group_name_H-M   'P 1'
#
loop_
_entity.id
_entity.type
_entity.pdbx_description
1 polymer ?
#
loop_
_entity_poly.entity_id
_entity_poly.type
_entity_poly.pdbx_seq_one_letter_code
_entity_poly.pdbx_strand_id
1 'polypeptide(L)'
;MNDLSKDFMSVVNLIQEARDNAFRKVNEELILLYWNVGNYVSEQLQSQKWGSSYVDELAAFIAENCPELKGFNRRVLYRMKQFYETYKGSEFVSPLVTQISWTGVTVTEV
;
A
#
# COMPACT_ATOMS: atom_id res chain seq x y z
N MET A 1 9.19 -40.76 12.97
CA MET A 1 8.95 -39.32 13.17
C MET A 1 7.93 -39.20 14.30
N ASN A 2 8.29 -38.57 15.42
CA ASN A 2 7.52 -38.63 16.68
C ASN A 2 6.14 -37.95 16.54
N ASP A 3 5.07 -38.54 17.05
CA ASP A 3 3.70 -37.99 16.93
C ASP A 3 3.60 -36.57 17.51
N LEU A 4 4.26 -36.34 18.64
CA LEU A 4 4.39 -35.03 19.29
C LEU A 4 5.01 -33.95 18.37
N SER A 5 5.92 -34.34 17.48
CA SER A 5 6.53 -33.40 16.52
C SER A 5 5.54 -32.98 15.42
N LYS A 6 4.59 -33.84 15.04
CA LYS A 6 3.53 -33.50 14.09
C LYS A 6 2.50 -32.56 14.74
N ASP A 7 2.17 -32.79 16.00
CA ASP A 7 1.23 -31.93 16.74
C ASP A 7 1.79 -30.51 16.91
N PHE A 8 3.06 -30.37 17.29
CA PHE A 8 3.71 -29.06 17.38
C PHE A 8 3.86 -28.37 16.03
N MET A 9 4.17 -29.10 14.96
CA MET A 9 4.21 -28.54 13.61
C MET A 9 2.82 -28.05 13.14
N SER A 10 1.75 -28.70 13.57
CA SER A 10 0.38 -28.26 13.27
C SER A 10 0.08 -26.90 13.90
N VAL A 11 0.51 -26.68 15.14
CA VAL A 11 0.39 -25.37 15.82
C VAL A 11 1.23 -24.30 15.11
N VAL A 12 2.46 -24.62 14.70
CA VAL A 12 3.32 -23.69 13.94
C VAL A 12 2.65 -23.29 12.61
N ASN A 13 2.06 -24.24 11.89
CA ASN A 13 1.37 -23.97 10.62
C ASN A 13 0.16 -23.05 10.83
N LEU A 14 -0.63 -23.25 11.89
CA LEU A 14 -1.76 -22.36 12.22
C LEU A 14 -1.29 -20.92 12.50
N ILE A 15 -0.17 -20.76 13.20
CA ILE A 15 0.43 -19.44 13.45
C ILE A 15 0.89 -18.79 12.14
N GLN A 16 1.57 -19.54 11.28
CA GLN A 16 2.03 -19.03 9.98
C GLN A 16 0.86 -18.63 9.09
N GLU A 17 -0.17 -19.48 8.99
CA GLU A 17 -1.36 -19.19 8.21
C GLU A 17 -2.09 -17.93 8.71
N ALA A 18 -2.21 -17.76 10.03
CA ALA A 18 -2.79 -16.56 10.61
C ALA A 18 -1.98 -15.30 10.25
N ARG A 19 -0.65 -15.37 10.31
CA ARG A 19 0.23 -14.25 9.91
C ARG A 19 0.10 -13.93 8.43
N ASP A 20 0.14 -14.94 7.57
CA ASP A 20 0.04 -14.78 6.12
C ASP A 20 -1.30 -14.17 5.71
N ASN A 21 -2.38 -14.58 6.38
CA ASN A 21 -3.71 -13.99 6.19
C ASN A 21 -3.75 -12.51 6.60
N ALA A 22 -3.15 -12.16 7.75
CA ALA A 22 -3.04 -10.77 8.18
C ALA A 22 -2.24 -9.92 7.19
N PHE A 23 -1.08 -10.40 6.74
CA PHE A 23 -0.26 -9.70 5.75
C PHE A 23 -0.98 -9.52 4.42
N ARG A 24 -1.74 -10.53 3.97
CA ARG A 24 -2.54 -10.43 2.76
C ARG A 24 -3.59 -9.32 2.85
N LYS A 25 -4.29 -9.22 3.99
CA LYS A 25 -5.26 -8.15 4.23
C LYS A 25 -4.62 -6.77 4.29
N VAL A 26 -3.48 -6.64 4.96
CA VAL A 26 -2.72 -5.38 4.98
C VAL A 26 -2.29 -4.99 3.55
N ASN A 27 -1.79 -5.94 2.77
CA ASN A 27 -1.37 -5.68 1.40
C ASN A 27 -2.55 -5.27 0.52
N GLU A 28 -3.71 -5.94 0.61
CA GLU A 28 -4.95 -5.57 -0.08
C GLU A 28 -5.31 -4.09 0.19
N GLU A 29 -5.31 -3.67 1.46
CA GLU A 29 -5.60 -2.28 1.84
C GLU A 29 -4.54 -1.28 1.34
N LEU A 30 -3.26 -1.65 1.38
CA LEU A 30 -2.18 -0.80 0.85
C LEU A 30 -2.32 -0.58 -0.65
N ILE A 31 -2.73 -1.60 -1.40
CA ILE A 31 -2.98 -1.51 -2.85
C ILE A 31 -4.15 -0.57 -3.11
N LEU A 32 -5.27 -0.74 -2.40
CA LEU A 32 -6.44 0.11 -2.52
C LEU A 32 -6.11 1.56 -2.18
N LEU A 33 -5.32 1.79 -1.14
CA LEU A 33 -4.82 3.12 -0.78
C LEU A 33 -4.02 3.74 -1.93
N TYR A 34 -3.07 2.99 -2.50
CA TYR A 34 -2.24 3.49 -3.62
C TYR A 34 -3.10 3.84 -4.84
N TRP A 35 -4.10 3.01 -5.13
CA TRP A 35 -5.06 3.25 -6.19
C TRP A 35 -5.87 4.54 -5.95
N ASN A 36 -6.49 4.66 -4.78
CA ASN A 36 -7.39 5.76 -4.46
C ASN A 36 -6.66 7.10 -4.38
N VAL A 37 -5.50 7.13 -3.71
CA VAL A 37 -4.65 8.34 -3.64
C VAL A 37 -4.11 8.67 -5.04
N GLY A 38 -3.69 7.67 -5.80
CA GLY A 38 -3.21 7.86 -7.16
C GLY A 38 -4.27 8.45 -8.09
N ASN A 39 -5.52 7.97 -8.01
CA ASN A 39 -6.67 8.52 -8.73
C ASN A 39 -6.87 9.99 -8.35
N TYR A 40 -6.99 10.26 -7.06
CA TYR A 40 -7.25 11.60 -6.55
C TYR A 40 -6.16 12.59 -6.99
N VAL A 41 -4.89 12.24 -6.80
CA VAL A 41 -3.76 13.08 -7.23
C VAL A 41 -3.76 13.30 -8.74
N SER A 42 -4.06 12.26 -9.54
CA SER A 42 -4.15 12.38 -10.99
C SER A 42 -5.27 13.34 -11.41
N GLU A 43 -6.44 13.28 -10.77
CA GLU A 43 -7.57 14.17 -11.05
C GLU A 43 -7.26 15.62 -10.67
N GLN A 44 -6.65 15.85 -9.50
CA GLN A 44 -6.31 17.20 -9.05
C GLN A 44 -5.31 17.87 -9.99
N LEU A 45 -4.29 17.15 -10.46
CA LEU A 45 -3.31 17.66 -11.42
C LEU A 45 -3.88 17.94 -12.81
N GLN A 46 -4.97 17.29 -13.21
CA GLN A 46 -5.68 17.59 -14.45
C GLN A 46 -6.62 18.79 -14.30
N SER A 47 -7.05 19.10 -13.07
CA SER A 47 -7.84 20.29 -12.79
C SER A 47 -6.99 21.54 -13.02
N GLN A 48 -7.55 22.55 -13.71
CA GLN A 48 -6.84 23.81 -13.97
C GLN A 48 -6.51 24.62 -12.70
N LYS A 49 -7.01 24.19 -11.54
CA LYS A 49 -6.77 24.84 -10.23
C LYS A 49 -5.42 24.49 -9.63
N TRP A 50 -4.92 23.28 -9.88
CA TRP A 50 -3.75 22.75 -9.18
C TRP A 50 -2.72 22.29 -10.20
N GLY A 51 -1.65 23.08 -10.34
CA GLY A 51 -0.56 22.79 -11.26
C GLY A 51 0.40 21.71 -10.75
N SER A 52 1.58 21.61 -11.37
CA SER A 52 2.61 20.59 -11.07
C SER A 52 3.14 20.59 -9.63
N SER A 53 2.85 21.63 -8.84
CA SER A 53 3.22 21.79 -7.42
C SER A 53 2.33 21.01 -6.44
N TYR A 54 1.15 20.53 -6.88
CA TYR A 54 0.15 19.93 -5.98
C TYR A 54 0.71 18.77 -5.12
N VAL A 55 1.54 17.91 -5.71
CA VAL A 55 2.13 16.77 -4.99
C VAL A 55 3.11 17.23 -3.90
N ASP A 56 3.80 18.34 -4.14
CA ASP A 56 4.78 18.89 -3.19
C ASP A 56 4.06 19.54 -2.01
N GLU A 57 2.99 20.28 -2.29
CA GLU A 57 2.12 20.88 -1.27
C GLU A 57 1.42 19.81 -0.44
N LEU A 58 0.91 18.74 -1.07
CA LEU A 58 0.29 17.63 -0.36
C LEU A 58 1.28 16.92 0.55
N ALA A 59 2.51 16.68 0.08
CA ALA A 59 3.55 16.06 0.90
C ALA A 59 3.92 16.93 2.11
N ALA A 60 4.06 18.24 1.90
CA ALA A 60 4.33 19.20 2.98
C ALA A 60 3.18 19.24 3.98
N PHE A 61 1.93 19.29 3.50
CA PHE A 61 0.74 19.29 4.34
C PHE A 61 0.69 18.05 5.24
N ILE A 62 0.91 16.85 4.70
CA ILE A 62 0.89 15.61 5.48
C ILE A 62 2.01 15.61 6.51
N ALA A 63 3.21 16.05 6.14
CA ALA A 63 4.34 16.10 7.07
C ALA A 63 4.12 17.07 8.24
N GLU A 64 3.41 18.17 8.01
CA GLU A 64 3.12 19.19 9.04
C GLU A 64 1.92 18.83 9.91
N ASN A 65 0.84 18.31 9.31
CA ASN A 65 -0.45 18.13 10.00
C ASN A 65 -0.68 16.71 10.51
N CYS A 66 0.02 15.72 9.94
CA CYS A 66 -0.16 14.30 10.27
C CYS A 66 1.19 13.58 10.43
N PRO A 67 2.05 14.00 11.38
CA PRO A 67 3.40 13.44 11.56
C PRO A 67 3.42 11.95 11.93
N GLU A 68 2.30 11.39 12.41
CA GLU A 68 2.10 9.97 12.64
C GLU A 68 2.05 9.15 11.34
N LEU A 69 1.65 9.77 10.21
CA LEU A 69 1.55 9.14 8.90
C LEU A 69 2.93 9.11 8.22
N LYS A 70 3.76 8.16 8.66
CA LYS A 70 5.08 7.93 8.07
C LYS A 70 4.97 7.31 6.67
N GLY A 71 5.89 7.69 5.78
CA GLY A 71 6.01 7.12 4.44
C GLY A 71 5.28 7.87 3.33
N PHE A 72 4.47 8.89 3.63
CA PHE A 72 3.73 9.69 2.63
C PHE A 72 4.51 10.91 2.13
N ASN A 73 5.76 10.69 1.75
CA ASN A 73 6.58 11.76 1.15
C ASN A 73 6.24 11.95 -0.34
N ARG A 74 6.74 13.05 -0.92
CA ARG A 74 6.64 13.39 -2.35
C ARG A 74 6.85 12.17 -3.25
N ARG A 75 7.91 11.39 -3.02
CA ARG A 75 8.27 10.23 -3.87
C ARG A 75 7.19 9.15 -3.83
N VAL A 76 6.63 8.86 -2.66
CA VAL A 76 5.57 7.85 -2.52
C VAL A 76 4.27 8.33 -3.16
N LEU A 77 3.89 9.61 -2.99
CA LEU A 77 2.71 10.16 -3.65
C LEU A 77 2.82 10.13 -5.19
N TYR A 78 4.00 10.42 -5.75
CA TYR A 78 4.23 10.25 -7.20
C TYR A 78 4.12 8.79 -7.64
N ARG A 79 4.59 7.84 -6.83
CA ARG A 79 4.44 6.40 -7.13
C ARG A 79 2.97 5.98 -7.12
N MET A 80 2.16 6.47 -6.19
CA MET A 80 0.72 6.23 -6.14
C MET A 80 0.04 6.76 -7.40
N LYS A 81 0.34 8.01 -7.79
CA LYS A 81 -0.15 8.60 -9.06
C LYS A 81 0.26 7.75 -10.27
N GLN A 82 1.53 7.41 -10.38
CA GLN A 82 2.05 6.63 -11.50
C GLN A 82 1.37 5.25 -11.56
N PHE A 83 1.21 4.59 -10.42
CA PHE A 83 0.50 3.32 -10.32
C PHE A 83 -0.92 3.44 -10.89
N TYR A 84 -1.71 4.41 -10.42
CA TYR A 84 -3.04 4.64 -10.95
C TYR A 84 -3.02 4.95 -12.46
N GLU A 85 -2.19 5.88 -12.92
CA GLU A 85 -2.14 6.27 -14.33
C GLU A 85 -1.71 5.13 -15.26
N THR A 86 -0.85 4.24 -14.78
CA THR A 86 -0.38 3.07 -15.54
C THR A 86 -1.49 2.04 -15.72
N TYR A 87 -2.33 1.85 -14.69
CA TYR A 87 -3.31 0.75 -14.67
C TYR A 87 -4.77 1.17 -14.84
N LYS A 88 -5.12 2.48 -14.83
CA LYS A 88 -6.49 2.98 -15.02
C LYS A 88 -7.20 2.55 -16.30
N GLY A 89 -6.44 2.23 -17.35
CA GLY A 89 -6.98 1.72 -18.62
C GLY A 89 -7.03 0.19 -18.72
N SER A 90 -6.61 -0.53 -17.68
CA SER A 90 -6.59 -1.99 -17.65
C SER A 90 -7.82 -2.52 -16.91
N GLU A 91 -8.53 -3.51 -17.47
CA GLU A 91 -9.66 -4.20 -16.81
C GLU A 91 -9.26 -5.01 -15.56
N PHE A 92 -7.96 -5.02 -15.22
CA PHE A 92 -7.30 -6.00 -14.35
C PHE A 92 -6.96 -5.53 -12.93
N VAL A 93 -7.35 -4.33 -12.51
CA VAL A 93 -6.80 -3.77 -11.25
C VAL A 93 -7.40 -4.35 -9.98
N SER A 94 -8.40 -5.22 -10.11
CA SER A 94 -9.06 -5.89 -8.99
C SER A 94 -8.41 -7.22 -8.54
N PRO A 95 -7.88 -8.10 -9.43
CA PRO A 95 -7.41 -9.43 -8.97
C PRO A 95 -5.89 -9.63 -8.75
N LEU A 96 -4.99 -8.73 -9.19
CA LEU A 96 -3.58 -9.11 -9.45
C LEU A 96 -2.47 -8.38 -8.67
N VAL A 97 -2.78 -7.49 -7.73
CA VAL A 97 -1.72 -6.73 -7.02
C VAL A 97 -1.24 -7.43 -5.73
N THR A 98 -1.72 -8.66 -5.46
CA THR A 98 -1.57 -9.42 -4.21
C THR A 98 -0.14 -9.82 -3.81
N GLN A 99 0.90 -9.45 -4.58
CA GLN A 99 2.29 -9.82 -4.29
C GLN A 99 3.31 -8.69 -4.54
N ILE A 100 2.92 -7.41 -4.55
CA ILE A 100 3.93 -6.34 -4.66
C ILE A 100 4.45 -5.99 -3.27
N SER A 101 5.65 -6.47 -2.96
CA SER A 101 6.42 -6.05 -1.78
C SER A 101 7.01 -4.66 -2.04
N TRP A 102 6.28 -3.60 -1.68
CA TRP A 102 6.79 -2.23 -1.78
C TRP A 102 7.78 -1.94 -0.64
N THR A 103 9.06 -1.79 -0.97
CA THR A 103 10.18 -1.59 -0.02
C THR A 103 10.23 -0.20 0.65
N GLY A 104 9.09 0.45 0.85
CA GLY A 104 9.01 1.83 1.37
C GLY A 104 7.98 2.07 2.47
N VAL A 105 7.09 1.12 2.74
CA VAL A 105 6.11 1.19 3.83
C VAL A 105 6.29 -0.05 4.67
N THR A 106 7.23 -0.01 5.61
CA THR A 106 7.32 -1.04 6.64
C THR A 106 6.20 -0.78 7.63
N VAL A 107 5.15 -1.60 7.61
CA VAL A 107 4.35 -1.81 8.82
C VAL A 107 5.28 -2.53 9.77
N THR A 108 5.90 -1.77 10.67
CA THR A 108 6.80 -2.33 11.69
C THR A 108 6.02 -3.39 12.45
N GLU A 109 6.55 -4.61 12.45
CA GLU A 109 6.06 -5.70 13.27
C GLU A 109 5.93 -5.22 14.73
N VAL A 110 4.75 -5.42 15.32
CA VAL A 110 4.56 -5.50 16.77
C VAL A 110 4.50 -6.97 17.16
#